data_AF-A0A3A4PQC9-F1
#
_entry.id   AF-A0A3A4PQC9-F1
#
_cell.length_a   1.000
_cell.length_b   1.000
_cell.length_c   1.000
_cell.angle_alpha   90.00
_cell.angle_beta   90.00
_cell.angle_gamma   90.00
#
_symmetry.space_group_name_H-M   'P 1'
#
loop_
_entity.id
_entity.type
_entity.pdbx_description
1 polymer ?
#
loop_
_entity_poly.entity_id
_entity_poly.type
_entity_poly.pdbx_seq_one_letter_code
_entity_poly.pdbx_strand_id
1 'polypeptide(L)'
;MNFLQNLFAQFIGPNRSGPPRKLSRPRNHHVHSNSRRRGAYSKRRPSAPVIGFPVSKPKSIHNRAGLQQAKKLVAFHGTPDSTHAKSIFRDGWMVGSGNAYGDGIYFATDVQTAKSYAGGSGVYLKCLLFLSRTCNWDATTQKRYDGWCQKKGVASNNSAKTAFLIQNGFDSVRSGNVIVMLAPQYANPTAWKRKNKKIRILSVHRSGNDRKIRV
;
A
#
# COMPACT_ATOMS: atom_id res chain seq x y z
N MET A 1 23.43 -10.19 -12.54
CA MET A 1 23.07 -10.35 -11.11
C MET A 1 22.90 -9.00 -10.38
N ASN A 2 22.25 -7.98 -10.97
CA ASN A 2 22.20 -6.61 -10.40
C ASN A 2 20.79 -6.14 -9.95
N PHE A 3 19.83 -7.05 -9.74
CA PHE A 3 18.44 -6.67 -9.42
C PHE A 3 18.15 -6.44 -7.93
N LEU A 4 19.11 -6.75 -7.03
CA LEU A 4 18.87 -6.80 -5.59
C LEU A 4 19.37 -5.59 -4.80
N GLN A 5 20.21 -4.71 -5.37
CA GLN A 5 20.78 -3.57 -4.63
C GLN A 5 19.90 -2.30 -4.64
N ASN A 6 18.96 -2.16 -5.58
CA ASN A 6 18.07 -0.99 -5.64
C ASN A 6 16.83 -1.08 -4.72
N LEU A 7 16.74 -2.13 -3.88
CA LEU A 7 15.56 -2.39 -3.03
C LEU A 7 15.44 -1.50 -1.78
N PHE A 8 16.45 -0.67 -1.45
CA PHE A 8 16.49 0.01 -0.15
C PHE A 8 16.67 1.53 -0.17
N ALA A 9 16.94 2.15 -1.32
CA ALA A 9 17.17 3.60 -1.39
C ALA A 9 15.89 4.44 -1.14
N GLN A 10 14.69 3.84 -1.11
CA GLN A 10 13.42 4.57 -0.92
C GLN A 10 12.84 4.50 0.50
N PHE A 11 13.43 3.73 1.42
CA PHE A 11 12.91 3.60 2.79
C PHE A 11 13.72 4.37 3.85
N ILE A 12 14.84 4.98 3.46
CA ILE A 12 15.58 5.92 4.30
C ILE A 12 15.29 7.32 3.74
N GLY A 13 14.24 7.97 4.25
CA GLY A 13 14.13 9.41 4.07
C GLY A 13 15.42 10.06 4.60
N PRO A 14 16.01 11.05 3.89
CA PRO A 14 17.22 11.69 4.37
C PRO A 14 16.98 12.24 5.76
N ASN A 15 17.86 11.88 6.70
CA ASN A 15 17.88 12.39 8.06
C ASN A 15 18.19 13.90 7.97
N ARG A 16 17.17 14.74 7.79
CA ARG A 16 17.31 16.19 7.74
C ARG A 16 17.49 16.72 9.16
N SER A 17 18.69 16.59 9.69
CA SER A 17 19.17 17.43 10.80
C SER A 17 19.48 18.82 10.24
N GLY A 18 18.44 19.55 9.86
CA GLY A 18 18.55 20.99 9.59
C GLY A 18 18.40 21.77 10.89
N PRO A 19 19.14 22.88 11.08
CA PRO A 19 18.96 23.74 12.24
C PRO A 19 17.53 24.33 12.26
N PRO A 20 16.99 24.65 13.45
CA PRO A 20 15.63 25.17 13.58
C PRO A 20 15.49 26.49 12.82
N ARG A 21 14.63 26.52 11.79
CA ARG A 21 14.20 27.78 11.17
C ARG A 21 13.41 28.59 12.19
N LYS A 22 13.90 29.78 12.53
CA LYS A 22 13.17 30.79 13.29
C LYS A 22 11.85 31.11 12.57
N LEU A 23 10.73 30.79 13.21
CA LEU A 23 9.40 31.20 12.79
C LEU A 23 9.26 32.71 12.98
N SER A 24 9.37 33.47 11.89
CA SER A 24 8.91 34.85 11.85
C SER A 24 7.38 34.84 11.90
N ARG A 25 6.84 35.48 12.96
CA ARG A 25 5.41 35.72 13.17
C ARG A 25 4.83 36.53 11.99
N PRO A 26 3.71 36.14 11.38
CA PRO A 26 2.97 37.04 10.51
C PRO A 26 2.28 38.12 11.35
N ARG A 27 2.41 39.37 10.88
CA ARG A 27 1.73 40.57 11.37
C ARG A 27 0.23 40.42 11.17
N ASN A 28 -0.54 40.69 12.23
CA ASN A 28 -1.96 40.96 12.17
C ASN A 28 -2.21 42.22 11.34
N HIS A 29 -2.94 42.08 10.24
CA HIS A 29 -3.63 43.20 9.62
C HIS A 29 -5.14 43.05 9.84
N HIS A 30 -5.66 43.91 10.72
CA HIS A 30 -7.07 44.25 10.78
C HIS A 30 -7.51 44.84 9.44
N VAL A 31 -8.58 44.30 8.88
CA VAL A 31 -9.42 45.02 7.93
C VAL A 31 -10.86 44.87 8.38
N HIS A 32 -11.44 46.00 8.80
CA HIS A 32 -12.86 46.21 8.92
C HIS A 32 -13.52 46.15 7.53
N SER A 33 -14.67 45.50 7.43
CA SER A 33 -15.71 45.95 6.51
C SER A 33 -17.10 45.63 7.03
N ASN A 34 -17.86 46.71 7.15
CA ASN A 34 -19.29 46.78 7.38
C ASN A 34 -20.06 46.14 6.23
N SER A 35 -21.27 45.66 6.56
CA SER A 35 -22.53 46.20 6.04
C SER A 35 -23.56 45.11 5.66
N ARG A 36 -24.66 45.21 6.40
CA ARG A 36 -26.04 44.90 6.06
C ARG A 36 -26.29 44.74 4.56
N ARG A 37 -26.94 43.63 4.18
CA ARG A 37 -28.08 43.66 3.24
C ARG A 37 -28.97 42.44 3.46
N ARG A 38 -30.09 42.69 4.13
CA ARG A 38 -31.30 41.86 4.08
C ARG A 38 -31.81 41.96 2.64
N GLY A 39 -31.90 40.83 1.95
CA GLY A 39 -32.53 40.70 0.65
C GLY A 39 -33.46 39.51 0.68
N ALA A 40 -34.76 39.80 0.79
CA ALA A 40 -35.82 38.82 0.60
C ALA A 40 -35.80 38.35 -0.86
N TYR A 41 -35.79 37.03 -1.07
CA TYR A 41 -36.09 36.42 -2.37
C TYR A 41 -37.03 35.25 -2.16
N SER A 42 -38.33 35.57 -2.22
CA SER A 42 -39.39 34.62 -2.56
C SER A 42 -39.46 34.55 -4.07
N LYS A 43 -39.10 33.40 -4.68
CA LYS A 43 -39.73 32.91 -5.91
C LYS A 43 -39.74 31.38 -5.90
N ARG A 44 -40.95 30.85 -5.81
CA ARG A 44 -41.32 29.45 -6.04
C ARG A 44 -40.70 28.97 -7.35
N ARG A 45 -39.89 27.91 -7.30
CA ARG A 45 -39.49 27.16 -8.49
C ARG A 45 -40.63 26.20 -8.88
N PRO A 46 -41.07 26.17 -10.14
CA PRO A 46 -41.93 25.10 -10.63
C PRO A 46 -41.15 23.78 -10.61
N SER A 47 -41.79 22.75 -10.07
CA SER A 47 -41.34 21.36 -10.06
C SER A 47 -41.10 20.88 -11.48
N ALA A 48 -39.84 20.65 -11.84
CA ALA A 48 -39.48 19.98 -13.08
C ALA A 48 -40.03 18.53 -13.06
N PRO A 49 -40.49 17.99 -14.19
CA PRO A 49 -40.86 16.59 -14.30
C PRO A 49 -39.63 15.72 -14.05
N VAL A 50 -39.73 14.85 -13.05
CA VAL A 50 -38.74 13.81 -12.76
C VAL A 50 -38.76 12.83 -13.93
N ILE A 51 -37.88 13.05 -14.91
CA ILE A 51 -37.56 12.05 -15.93
C ILE A 51 -36.93 10.88 -15.17
N GLY A 52 -37.73 9.82 -14.99
CA GLY A 52 -37.31 8.59 -14.35
C GLY A 52 -36.14 7.99 -15.12
N PHE A 53 -34.93 8.17 -14.59
CA PHE A 53 -33.80 7.36 -15.02
C PHE A 53 -34.18 5.90 -14.78
N PRO A 54 -34.08 5.01 -15.79
CA PRO A 54 -34.28 3.60 -15.56
C PRO A 54 -33.23 3.15 -14.55
N VAL A 55 -33.70 2.84 -13.34
CA VAL A 55 -32.92 2.13 -12.32
C VAL A 55 -32.61 0.78 -12.94
N SER A 56 -31.50 0.73 -13.67
CA SER A 56 -30.90 -0.50 -14.14
C SER A 56 -30.54 -1.24 -12.87
N LYS A 57 -31.36 -2.26 -12.54
CA LYS A 57 -31.12 -3.19 -11.44
C LYS A 57 -29.63 -3.52 -11.46
N PRO A 58 -28.89 -3.37 -10.35
CA PRO A 58 -27.49 -3.78 -10.33
C PRO A 58 -27.47 -5.22 -10.81
N LYS A 59 -26.79 -5.46 -11.94
CA LYS A 59 -26.59 -6.80 -12.47
C LYS A 59 -25.99 -7.59 -11.33
N SER A 60 -26.82 -8.46 -10.75
CA SER A 60 -26.45 -9.45 -9.76
C SER A 60 -25.19 -10.12 -10.28
N ILE A 61 -24.04 -9.74 -9.71
CA ILE A 61 -22.76 -10.34 -10.03
C ILE A 61 -22.93 -11.80 -9.64
N HIS A 62 -23.12 -12.62 -10.66
CA HIS A 62 -23.26 -14.06 -10.58
C HIS A 62 -22.27 -14.61 -9.56
N ASN A 63 -22.81 -15.34 -8.58
CA ASN A 63 -22.24 -16.52 -7.94
C ASN A 63 -20.75 -16.71 -8.24
N ARG A 64 -19.87 -16.05 -7.47
CA ARG A 64 -18.47 -16.49 -7.41
C ARG A 64 -18.44 -17.77 -6.60
N ALA A 65 -18.49 -18.87 -7.33
CA ALA A 65 -18.22 -20.22 -6.88
C ALA A 65 -17.09 -20.25 -5.84
N GLY A 66 -17.42 -20.79 -4.66
CA GLY A 66 -16.48 -21.16 -3.61
C GLY A 66 -15.79 -19.97 -2.94
N LEU A 67 -16.11 -19.75 -1.66
CA LEU A 67 -15.14 -19.18 -0.72
C LEU A 67 -13.91 -20.11 -0.73
N GLN A 68 -12.97 -19.89 -1.66
CA GLN A 68 -11.67 -20.55 -1.63
C GLN A 68 -11.09 -20.26 -0.24
N GLN A 69 -10.96 -21.32 0.57
CA GLN A 69 -10.43 -21.20 1.92
C GLN A 69 -9.11 -20.45 1.84
N ALA A 70 -8.96 -19.42 2.66
CA ALA A 70 -7.76 -18.59 2.66
C ALA A 70 -6.53 -19.49 2.91
N LYS A 71 -5.61 -19.52 1.95
CA LYS A 71 -4.38 -20.30 2.07
C LYS A 71 -3.48 -19.62 3.08
N LYS A 72 -3.07 -20.39 4.10
CA LYS A 72 -2.09 -19.93 5.10
C LYS A 72 -0.68 -20.20 4.57
N LEU A 73 0.19 -19.19 4.63
CA LEU A 73 1.59 -19.29 4.20
C LEU A 73 2.50 -18.67 5.25
N VAL A 74 3.55 -19.37 5.66
CA VAL A 74 4.64 -18.77 6.44
C VAL A 74 5.58 -18.05 5.47
N ALA A 75 5.86 -16.78 5.76
CA ALA A 75 6.75 -15.94 4.97
C ALA A 75 7.57 -15.02 5.88
N PHE A 76 8.58 -14.37 5.33
CA PHE A 76 9.58 -13.61 6.08
C PHE A 76 9.68 -12.18 5.55
N HIS A 77 9.78 -11.19 6.44
CA HIS A 77 9.98 -9.78 6.08
C HIS A 77 11.26 -9.28 6.73
N GLY A 78 12.25 -8.86 5.92
CA GLY A 78 13.50 -8.29 6.41
C GLY A 78 13.36 -6.79 6.67
N THR A 79 13.96 -6.32 7.76
CA THR A 79 14.07 -4.89 8.10
C THR A 79 15.48 -4.56 8.57
N PRO A 80 16.03 -3.39 8.22
CA PRO A 80 17.43 -3.05 8.49
C PRO A 80 17.73 -2.84 9.97
N ASP A 81 16.71 -2.58 10.80
CA ASP A 81 16.84 -2.44 12.24
C ASP A 81 15.56 -2.87 12.98
N SER A 82 15.75 -3.32 14.21
CA SER A 82 14.74 -3.63 15.21
C SER A 82 13.77 -2.48 15.50
N THR A 83 14.15 -1.21 15.34
CA THR A 83 13.22 -0.07 15.49
C THR A 83 12.11 -0.08 14.45
N HIS A 84 12.40 -0.52 13.22
CA HIS A 84 11.39 -0.69 12.18
C HIS A 84 10.44 -1.84 12.52
N ALA A 85 10.96 -2.97 13.02
CA ALA A 85 10.13 -4.06 13.52
C ALA A 85 9.19 -3.56 14.64
N LYS A 86 9.72 -2.87 15.65
CA LYS A 86 8.91 -2.25 16.73
C LYS A 86 7.81 -1.35 16.19
N SER A 87 8.12 -0.52 15.20
CA SER A 87 7.12 0.35 14.59
C SER A 87 6.06 -0.41 13.81
N ILE A 88 6.38 -1.54 13.16
CA ILE A 88 5.36 -2.42 12.55
C ILE A 88 4.43 -2.99 13.63
N PHE A 89 4.99 -3.43 14.76
CA PHE A 89 4.19 -3.91 15.90
C PHE A 89 3.31 -2.84 16.52
N ARG A 90 3.76 -1.58 16.62
CA ARG A 90 3.00 -0.46 17.17
C ARG A 90 1.98 0.07 16.16
N ASP A 91 2.46 0.54 15.02
CA ASP A 91 1.72 1.36 14.07
C ASP A 91 1.14 0.55 12.89
N GLY A 92 1.72 -0.63 12.62
CA GLY A 92 1.35 -1.46 11.48
C GLY A 92 2.29 -1.30 10.30
N TRP A 93 1.92 -1.89 9.17
CA TRP A 93 2.76 -1.98 7.99
C TRP A 93 2.73 -0.66 7.22
N MET A 94 3.92 -0.18 6.86
CA MET A 94 4.06 0.80 5.79
C MET A 94 4.13 0.03 4.48
N VAL A 95 3.36 0.48 3.51
CA VAL A 95 3.37 -0.09 2.16
C VAL A 95 4.43 0.69 1.38
N GLY A 96 5.31 -0.07 0.71
CA GLY A 96 6.31 0.54 -0.15
C GLY A 96 5.68 1.02 -1.45
N SER A 97 6.10 2.21 -1.91
CA SER A 97 6.32 2.38 -3.34
C SER A 97 7.52 1.51 -3.66
N GLY A 98 7.34 0.38 -4.33
CA GLY A 98 8.54 -0.39 -4.57
C GLY A 98 8.34 -1.60 -5.42
N ASN A 99 9.17 -1.66 -6.45
CA ASN A 99 9.68 -2.86 -7.08
C ASN A 99 8.77 -3.47 -8.16
N ALA A 100 9.35 -4.41 -8.91
CA ALA A 100 8.83 -4.96 -10.16
C ALA A 100 7.41 -5.55 -10.10
N TYR A 101 6.80 -5.69 -8.91
CA TYR A 101 5.52 -6.38 -8.73
C TYR A 101 4.39 -5.50 -8.16
N GLY A 102 4.62 -4.18 -8.04
CA GLY A 102 3.61 -3.23 -7.60
C GLY A 102 3.77 -2.79 -6.14
N ASP A 103 2.84 -1.96 -5.69
CA ASP A 103 2.80 -1.39 -4.35
C ASP A 103 2.19 -2.40 -3.37
N GLY A 104 2.86 -2.56 -2.22
CA GLY A 104 2.41 -3.50 -1.21
C GLY A 104 3.40 -3.72 -0.08
N ILE A 105 3.13 -4.76 0.69
CA ILE A 105 4.00 -5.24 1.77
C ILE A 105 4.71 -6.49 1.25
N TYR A 106 6.03 -6.41 1.20
CA TYR A 106 6.89 -7.43 0.59
C TYR A 106 7.28 -8.50 1.60
N PHE A 107 7.19 -9.77 1.19
CA PHE A 107 7.66 -10.91 1.96
C PHE A 107 8.46 -11.84 1.05
N ALA A 108 9.39 -12.57 1.66
CA ALA A 108 10.06 -13.70 1.04
C ALA A 108 9.47 -15.02 1.55
N THR A 109 9.42 -16.04 0.70
CA THR A 109 9.03 -17.41 1.10
C THR A 109 10.19 -18.18 1.74
N ASP A 110 11.42 -17.73 1.55
CA ASP A 110 12.62 -18.26 2.19
C ASP A 110 13.29 -17.21 3.09
N VAL A 111 13.96 -17.67 4.14
CA VAL A 111 14.59 -16.80 5.13
C VAL A 111 15.81 -16.05 4.58
N GLN A 112 16.55 -16.65 3.64
CA GLN A 112 17.80 -16.07 3.14
C GLN A 112 17.53 -14.83 2.30
N THR A 113 16.50 -14.87 1.47
CA THR A 113 16.01 -13.70 0.73
C THR A 113 15.60 -12.59 1.71
N ALA A 114 14.86 -12.89 2.77
CA ALA A 114 14.53 -11.88 3.79
C ALA A 114 15.75 -11.31 4.52
N LYS A 115 16.75 -12.15 4.85
CA LYS A 115 18.01 -11.69 5.47
C LYS A 115 18.81 -10.77 4.56
N SER A 116 18.84 -11.05 3.26
CA SER A 116 19.50 -10.17 2.28
C SER A 116 18.92 -8.74 2.30
N TYR A 117 17.62 -8.62 2.56
CA TYR A 117 16.94 -7.32 2.75
C TYR A 117 17.18 -6.70 4.13
N ALA A 118 17.35 -7.51 5.18
CA ALA A 118 17.65 -7.01 6.51
C ALA A 118 19.11 -6.54 6.66
N GLY A 119 20.04 -7.08 5.87
CA GLY A 119 21.47 -6.91 6.11
C GLY A 119 21.96 -7.69 7.35
N GLY A 120 23.26 -7.64 7.64
CA GLY A 120 23.88 -8.44 8.71
C GLY A 120 23.44 -8.03 10.13
N SER A 121 23.26 -6.73 10.37
CA SER A 121 22.85 -6.16 11.66
C SER A 121 21.33 -6.04 11.83
N GLY A 122 20.56 -6.27 10.77
CA GLY A 122 19.11 -6.12 10.81
C GLY A 122 18.37 -7.29 11.44
N VAL A 123 17.05 -7.28 11.27
CA VAL A 123 16.15 -8.31 11.80
C VAL A 123 15.19 -8.76 10.71
N TYR A 124 14.70 -10.00 10.82
CA TYR A 124 13.58 -10.46 10.01
C TYR A 124 12.40 -10.88 10.88
N LEU A 125 11.21 -10.67 10.35
CA LEU A 125 9.93 -11.02 10.96
C LEU A 125 9.42 -12.30 10.30
N LYS A 126 9.19 -13.35 11.09
CA LYS A 126 8.45 -14.54 10.64
C LYS A 126 6.97 -14.26 10.72
N CYS A 127 6.26 -14.36 9.61
CA CYS A 127 4.86 -13.98 9.48
C CYS A 127 4.01 -15.13 8.96
N LEU A 128 2.76 -15.19 9.40
CA LEU A 128 1.70 -16.01 8.81
C LEU A 128 0.84 -15.11 7.94
N LEU A 129 0.82 -15.39 6.64
CA LEU A 129 0.01 -14.71 5.64
C LEU A 129 -1.28 -15.48 5.38
N PHE A 130 -2.39 -14.77 5.28
CA PHE A 130 -3.70 -15.30 4.90
C PHE A 130 -4.02 -14.84 3.48
N LEU A 131 -3.71 -15.69 2.51
CA LEU A 131 -3.81 -15.39 1.09
C LEU A 131 -5.20 -15.79 0.57
N SER A 132 -5.91 -14.87 -0.07
CA SER A 132 -7.19 -15.17 -0.70
C SER A 132 -7.02 -15.47 -2.19
N ARG A 133 -6.54 -14.51 -2.97
CA ARG A 133 -6.36 -14.63 -4.43
C ARG A 133 -5.00 -14.10 -4.83
N THR A 134 -4.06 -15.02 -5.00
CA THR A 134 -2.69 -14.69 -5.42
C THR A 134 -2.55 -14.78 -6.93
N CYS A 135 -2.01 -13.73 -7.54
CA CYS A 135 -1.55 -13.75 -8.93
C CYS A 135 -0.11 -14.27 -8.98
N ASN A 136 0.19 -15.24 -9.85
CA ASN A 136 1.57 -15.53 -10.21
C ASN A 136 1.98 -14.56 -11.34
N TRP A 137 2.99 -13.73 -11.12
CA TRP A 137 3.43 -12.77 -12.13
C TRP A 137 4.31 -13.46 -13.17
N ASP A 138 3.73 -13.71 -14.34
CA ASP A 138 4.38 -14.36 -15.48
C ASP A 138 4.26 -13.51 -16.76
N ALA A 139 4.82 -13.99 -17.88
CA ALA A 139 4.79 -13.30 -19.17
C ALA A 139 3.35 -13.05 -19.67
N THR A 140 2.42 -13.97 -19.41
CA THR A 140 1.02 -13.83 -19.79
C THR A 140 0.34 -12.70 -19.02
N THR A 141 0.59 -12.63 -17.71
CA THR A 141 0.07 -11.56 -16.84
C THR A 141 0.67 -10.21 -17.22
N GLN A 142 1.97 -10.17 -17.51
CA GLN A 142 2.66 -8.97 -17.98
C GLN A 142 2.02 -8.45 -19.28
N LYS A 143 1.80 -9.31 -20.29
CA LYS A 143 1.12 -8.95 -21.55
C LYS A 143 -0.29 -8.39 -21.32
N ARG A 144 -1.06 -8.98 -20.40
CA ARG A 144 -2.40 -8.48 -20.03
C ARG A 144 -2.35 -7.12 -19.36
N TYR A 145 -1.37 -6.90 -18.51
CA TYR A 145 -1.13 -5.61 -17.86
C TYR A 145 -0.74 -4.53 -18.87
N ASP A 146 0.16 -4.83 -19.80
CA ASP A 146 0.59 -3.88 -20.83
C ASP A 146 -0.58 -3.46 -21.73
N GLY A 147 -1.40 -4.43 -22.17
CA GLY A 147 -2.63 -4.14 -22.93
C GLY A 147 -3.66 -3.34 -22.12
N TRP A 148 -3.75 -3.56 -20.81
CA TRP A 148 -4.59 -2.75 -19.92
C TRP A 148 -4.07 -1.32 -19.80
N CYS A 149 -2.75 -1.10 -19.66
CA CYS A 149 -2.13 0.21 -19.63
C CYS A 149 -2.38 0.99 -20.92
N GLN A 150 -2.16 0.35 -22.08
CA GLN A 150 -2.42 0.95 -23.39
C GLN A 150 -3.89 1.35 -23.55
N LYS A 151 -4.82 0.44 -23.22
CA LYS A 151 -6.26 0.71 -23.30
C LYS A 151 -6.72 1.84 -22.39
N LYS A 152 -6.08 2.00 -21.23
CA LYS A 152 -6.42 3.03 -20.24
C LYS A 152 -5.66 4.34 -20.41
N GLY A 153 -4.66 4.39 -21.29
CA GLY A 153 -3.79 5.56 -21.45
C GLY A 153 -3.02 5.89 -20.17
N VAL A 154 -2.63 4.88 -19.37
CA VAL A 154 -1.90 5.07 -18.11
C VAL A 154 -0.46 4.60 -18.26
N ALA A 155 0.47 5.33 -17.63
CA ALA A 155 1.89 4.95 -17.62
C ALA A 155 2.09 3.58 -16.95
N SER A 156 2.95 2.76 -17.53
CA SER A 156 3.29 1.45 -16.98
C SER A 156 4.25 1.61 -15.79
N ASN A 157 3.69 1.71 -14.58
CA ASN A 157 4.43 1.86 -13.32
C ASN A 157 3.86 0.94 -12.22
N ASN A 158 4.48 0.94 -11.04
CA ASN A 158 4.10 0.03 -9.96
C ASN A 158 2.69 0.29 -9.44
N SER A 159 2.27 1.54 -9.33
CA SER A 159 0.91 1.88 -8.92
C SER A 159 -0.15 1.46 -9.93
N ALA A 160 0.14 1.60 -11.23
CA ALA A 160 -0.69 1.07 -12.30
C ALA A 160 -0.78 -0.47 -12.23
N LYS A 161 0.33 -1.16 -11.94
CA LYS A 161 0.37 -2.61 -11.72
C LYS A 161 -0.48 -3.04 -10.52
N THR A 162 -0.38 -2.34 -9.39
CA THR A 162 -1.24 -2.55 -8.21
C THR A 162 -2.71 -2.38 -8.56
N ALA A 163 -3.05 -1.29 -9.25
CA ALA A 163 -4.41 -0.99 -9.66
C ALA A 163 -4.96 -2.08 -10.58
N PHE A 164 -4.19 -2.51 -11.58
CA PHE A 164 -4.53 -3.62 -12.45
C PHE A 164 -4.83 -4.91 -11.65
N LEU A 165 -3.94 -5.30 -10.74
CA LEU A 165 -4.10 -6.53 -9.96
C LEU A 165 -5.33 -6.47 -9.04
N ILE A 166 -5.53 -5.36 -8.33
CA ILE A 166 -6.69 -5.16 -7.45
C ILE A 166 -7.99 -5.15 -8.25
N GLN A 167 -8.04 -4.49 -9.41
CA GLN A 167 -9.22 -4.49 -10.29
C GLN A 167 -9.55 -5.89 -10.83
N ASN A 168 -8.55 -6.76 -11.01
CA ASN A 168 -8.75 -8.17 -11.35
C ASN A 168 -9.06 -9.05 -10.11
N GLY A 169 -9.17 -8.43 -8.94
CA GLY A 169 -9.57 -9.04 -7.68
C GLY A 169 -8.50 -9.90 -7.02
N PHE A 170 -7.22 -9.65 -7.31
CA PHE A 170 -6.11 -10.24 -6.59
C PHE A 170 -5.83 -9.45 -5.30
N ASP A 171 -5.45 -10.15 -4.24
CA ASP A 171 -5.03 -9.53 -2.98
C ASP A 171 -3.52 -9.61 -2.76
N SER A 172 -2.85 -10.45 -3.54
CA SER A 172 -1.43 -10.69 -3.46
C SER A 172 -0.89 -11.05 -4.84
N VAL A 173 0.40 -10.82 -5.03
CA VAL A 173 1.14 -11.25 -6.22
C VAL A 173 2.40 -11.99 -5.78
N ARG A 174 2.74 -13.06 -6.49
CA ARG A 174 3.91 -13.90 -6.25
C ARG A 174 4.78 -13.92 -7.49
N SER A 175 6.08 -13.81 -7.29
CA SER A 175 7.11 -14.03 -8.31
C SER A 175 8.31 -14.72 -7.68
N GLY A 176 8.53 -15.98 -8.06
CA GLY A 176 9.54 -16.84 -7.43
C GLY A 176 9.35 -16.93 -5.91
N ASN A 177 10.37 -16.46 -5.18
CA ASN A 177 10.40 -16.47 -3.72
C ASN A 177 9.84 -15.20 -3.08
N VAL A 178 9.35 -14.24 -3.87
CA VAL A 178 8.77 -13.00 -3.35
C VAL A 178 7.25 -13.07 -3.43
N ILE A 179 6.59 -12.66 -2.36
CA ILE A 179 5.14 -12.41 -2.32
C ILE A 179 4.88 -11.00 -1.82
N VAL A 180 4.00 -10.29 -2.52
CA VAL A 180 3.60 -8.93 -2.20
C VAL A 180 2.13 -8.94 -1.82
N MET A 181 1.83 -8.50 -0.59
CA MET A 181 0.46 -8.23 -0.16
C MET A 181 0.06 -6.87 -0.72
N LEU A 182 -0.82 -6.87 -1.74
CA LEU A 182 -1.15 -5.68 -2.51
C LEU A 182 -1.87 -4.66 -1.63
N ALA A 183 -1.41 -3.42 -1.70
CA ALA A 183 -2.06 -2.29 -1.04
C ALA A 183 -1.78 -1.02 -1.84
N PRO A 184 -2.83 -0.23 -2.17
CA PRO A 184 -2.63 1.00 -2.93
C PRO A 184 -1.78 1.98 -2.13
N GLN A 185 -0.88 2.68 -2.82
CA GLN A 185 -0.12 3.75 -2.20
C GLN A 185 -1.00 4.98 -1.94
N TYR A 186 -0.96 5.52 -0.72
CA TYR A 186 -1.54 6.84 -0.46
C TYR A 186 -0.49 7.93 -0.72
N ALA A 187 -0.94 9.04 -1.30
CA ALA A 187 -0.09 10.19 -1.64
C ALA A 187 0.65 10.81 -0.44
N ASN A 188 0.23 10.51 0.80
CA ASN A 188 0.88 10.99 2.01
C ASN A 188 1.71 9.87 2.67
N PRO A 189 3.05 9.88 2.52
CA PRO A 189 3.92 8.82 3.01
C PRO A 189 4.01 8.74 4.55
N THR A 190 3.68 9.82 5.29
CA THR A 190 3.73 9.82 6.76
C THR A 190 2.43 9.33 7.41
N ALA A 191 1.33 9.22 6.66
CA ALA A 191 -0.02 9.10 7.22
C ALA A 191 -0.65 7.69 7.24
N TRP A 192 0.09 6.60 6.99
CA TRP A 192 -0.61 5.36 6.62
C TRP A 192 0.10 4.04 6.94
N LYS A 193 0.73 3.95 8.11
CA LYS A 193 0.95 2.62 8.69
C LYS A 193 -0.40 2.01 9.03
N ARG A 194 -0.66 0.79 8.57
CA ARG A 194 -1.94 0.11 8.78
C ARG A 194 -1.75 -1.32 9.26
N LYS A 195 -2.59 -1.72 10.21
CA LYS A 195 -2.71 -3.13 10.59
C LYS A 195 -3.39 -3.88 9.46
N ASN A 196 -2.71 -4.90 8.96
CA ASN A 196 -3.27 -5.78 7.95
C ASN A 196 -3.70 -7.09 8.62
N LYS A 197 -5.01 -7.33 8.72
CA LYS A 197 -5.57 -8.54 9.34
C LYS A 197 -5.15 -9.84 8.64
N LYS A 198 -4.69 -9.75 7.39
CA LYS A 198 -4.16 -10.89 6.62
C LYS A 198 -2.71 -11.21 6.93
N ILE A 199 -2.09 -10.51 7.86
CA ILE A 199 -0.67 -10.67 8.21
C ILE A 199 -0.56 -10.77 9.73
N ARG A 200 -0.15 -11.94 10.22
CA ARG A 200 0.13 -12.16 11.65
C ARG A 200 1.63 -12.36 11.84
N ILE A 201 2.26 -11.48 12.62
CA ILE A 201 3.68 -11.66 12.98
C ILE A 201 3.75 -12.74 14.07
N LEU A 202 4.61 -13.74 13.86
CA LEU A 202 4.81 -14.86 14.78
C LEU A 202 6.03 -14.64 15.68
N SER A 203 7.12 -14.13 15.12
CA SER A 203 8.37 -13.89 15.85
C SER A 203 9.29 -12.92 15.09
N VAL A 204 10.26 -12.35 15.80
CA VAL A 204 11.33 -11.52 15.24
C VAL A 204 12.67 -12.15 15.58
N HIS A 205 13.58 -12.16 14.61
CA HIS A 205 14.88 -12.81 14.72
C HIS A 205 15.97 -11.86 14.20
N ARG A 206 17.16 -11.90 14.82
CA ARG A 206 18.34 -11.23 14.28
C ARG A 206 18.77 -11.90 12.97
N SER A 207 19.09 -11.10 11.97
CA SER A 207 19.49 -11.58 10.65
C SER A 207 20.80 -12.37 10.71
N GLY A 208 21.81 -11.85 11.42
CA GLY A 208 23.15 -12.42 11.46
C GLY A 208 23.30 -13.75 12.22
N ASN A 209 22.39 -14.09 13.14
CA ASN A 209 22.54 -15.31 13.95
C ASN A 209 21.23 -16.03 14.31
N ASP A 210 20.11 -15.69 13.66
CA ASP A 210 18.79 -16.29 13.85
C ASP A 210 18.20 -16.25 15.28
N ARG A 211 18.87 -15.57 16.21
CA ARG A 211 18.40 -15.47 17.59
C ARG A 211 17.09 -14.70 17.64
N LYS A 212 16.06 -15.35 18.18
CA LYS A 212 14.77 -14.71 18.46
C LYS A 212 14.96 -13.54 19.42
N ILE A 213 14.29 -12.42 19.16
CA ILE A 213 14.29 -11.23 20.02
C ILE A 213 12.87 -10.81 20.38
N ARG A 214 12.74 -10.11 21.50
CA ARG A 214 11.51 -9.41 21.90
C ARG A 214 11.60 -7.97 21.40
N VAL A 215 10.55 -7.51 20.74
CA VAL A 215 10.38 -6.14 20.24
C VAL A 215 9.18 -5.50 20.90
#